data_AF-A0A925MIW2-F1
#
_entry.id   AF-A0A925MIW2-F1
#
_cell.length_a   1.000
_cell.length_b   1.000
_cell.length_c   1.000
_cell.angle_alpha   90.00
_cell.angle_beta   90.00
_cell.angle_gamma   90.00
#
_symmetry.space_group_name_H-M   'P 1'
#
loop_
_entity.id
_entity.type
_entity.pdbx_description
1 polymer ?
#
loop_
_entity_poly.entity_id
_entity_poly.type
_entity_poly.pdbx_seq_one_letter_code
_entity_poly.pdbx_strand_id
1 'polypeptide(L)'
;KHFPNVFAVRLPENEFYPAAGQGAIGLEIRSGDAVLAFATAISHPETWRKITAEREFLRLLDGGCHTPVGVYSQLSGEVIRLFARVFPEAGGRPRIGQAEDVDPIAVALQLFNSLK
;
A
#
# COMPACT_ATOMS: atom_id res chain seq x y z
N LYS A 1 19.24 7.62 -18.01
CA LYS A 1 18.58 8.28 -19.16
C LYS A 1 18.27 9.72 -18.74
N HIS A 2 18.90 10.72 -19.37
CA HIS A 2 18.69 12.13 -19.07
C HIS A 2 17.62 12.66 -20.02
N PHE A 3 16.53 13.22 -19.51
CA PHE A 3 15.46 13.83 -20.30
C PHE A 3 15.64 15.35 -20.25
N PRO A 4 16.29 15.97 -21.26
CA PRO A 4 16.85 17.32 -21.15
C PRO A 4 15.82 18.44 -20.92
N ASN A 5 14.52 18.16 -21.10
CA ASN A 5 13.43 19.12 -20.92
C ASN A 5 12.42 18.68 -19.85
N VAL A 6 12.81 17.80 -18.91
CA VAL A 6 11.92 17.33 -17.83
C VAL A 6 12.48 17.78 -16.49
N PHE A 7 11.77 18.68 -15.82
CA PHE A 7 11.97 18.92 -14.40
C PHE A 7 11.30 17.79 -13.62
N ALA A 8 12.08 17.06 -12.83
CA ALA A 8 11.58 16.02 -11.95
C ALA A 8 12.15 16.21 -10.56
N VAL A 9 11.28 16.10 -9.54
CA VAL A 9 11.65 16.07 -8.14
C VAL A 9 11.04 14.82 -7.51
N ARG A 10 11.79 14.15 -6.63
CA ARG A 10 11.24 13.05 -5.83
C ARG A 10 10.43 13.65 -4.70
N LEU A 11 9.15 13.30 -4.63
CA LEU A 11 8.30 13.66 -3.50
C LEU A 11 8.54 12.67 -2.34
N PRO A 12 8.80 13.14 -1.11
CA PRO A 12 8.93 12.28 0.06
C PRO A 12 7.61 11.55 0.38
N GLU A 13 7.69 10.27 0.77
CA GLU A 13 6.51 9.43 1.06
C GLU A 13 5.71 9.90 2.29
N ASN A 14 6.35 10.59 3.23
CA ASN A 14 5.71 11.22 4.39
C ASN A 14 5.02 12.56 4.06
N GLU A 15 5.26 13.12 2.87
CA GLU A 15 4.61 14.33 2.38
C GLU A 15 3.56 14.01 1.33
N PHE A 16 3.90 13.16 0.37
CA PHE A 16 3.07 12.72 -0.74
C PHE A 16 2.87 11.20 -0.67
N TYR A 17 1.80 10.78 0.02
CA TYR A 17 1.53 9.37 0.28
C TYR A 17 1.25 8.65 -1.05
N PRO A 18 1.97 7.56 -1.36
CA PRO A 18 1.72 6.77 -2.55
C PRO A 18 0.32 6.13 -2.57
N ALA A 19 -0.11 5.72 -3.76
CA ALA A 19 -1.22 4.78 -3.88
C ALA A 19 -0.81 3.39 -3.34
N ALA A 20 -1.76 2.61 -2.83
CA ALA A 20 -1.48 1.25 -2.35
C ALA A 20 -0.81 0.41 -3.44
N GLY A 21 0.32 -0.23 -3.14
CA GLY A 21 1.03 -1.03 -4.13
C GLY A 21 1.78 -0.24 -5.20
N GLN A 22 1.89 1.09 -5.09
CA GLN A 22 2.61 1.88 -6.09
C GLN A 22 4.07 1.41 -6.23
N GLY A 23 4.44 1.04 -7.45
CA GLY A 23 5.77 0.52 -7.78
C GLY A 23 5.94 -0.99 -7.63
N ALA A 24 4.94 -1.70 -7.08
CA ALA A 24 4.92 -3.16 -7.07
C ALA A 24 4.32 -3.71 -8.37
N ILE A 25 4.79 -4.90 -8.79
CA ILE A 25 4.22 -5.66 -9.91
C ILE A 25 3.53 -6.88 -9.33
N GLY A 26 2.23 -7.03 -9.61
CA GLY A 26 1.45 -8.21 -9.25
C GLY A 26 1.42 -9.21 -10.41
N LEU A 27 1.58 -10.50 -10.10
CA LEU A 27 1.37 -11.60 -11.04
C LEU A 27 0.13 -12.38 -10.59
N GLU A 28 -0.88 -12.46 -11.47
CA GLU A 28 -2.08 -13.26 -11.24
C GLU A 28 -1.99 -14.56 -12.06
N ILE A 29 -2.32 -15.68 -11.42
CA ILE A 29 -2.35 -17.00 -12.04
C ILE A 29 -3.65 -17.71 -11.68
N ARG A 30 -4.01 -18.73 -12.45
CA ARG A 30 -5.15 -19.58 -12.12
C ARG A 30 -4.84 -20.41 -10.87
N SER A 31 -5.81 -20.54 -9.97
CA SER A 31 -5.69 -21.41 -8.79
C SER A 31 -5.49 -22.88 -9.20
N GLY A 32 -4.59 -23.57 -8.51
CA GLY A 32 -4.24 -24.97 -8.78
C GLY A 32 -3.29 -25.19 -9.96
N ASP A 33 -2.83 -24.13 -10.62
CA ASP A 33 -1.88 -24.23 -11.73
C ASP A 33 -0.45 -24.52 -11.23
N ALA A 34 0.26 -25.40 -11.95
CA ALA A 34 1.67 -25.72 -11.67
C ALA A 34 2.60 -24.50 -11.79
N VAL A 35 2.16 -23.45 -12.50
CA VAL A 35 2.89 -22.17 -12.61
C VAL A 35 3.12 -21.50 -11.26
N LEU A 36 2.36 -21.85 -10.21
CA LEU A 36 2.55 -21.34 -8.84
C LEU A 36 4.00 -21.47 -8.37
N ALA A 37 4.69 -22.56 -8.68
CA ALA A 37 6.08 -22.75 -8.27
C ALA A 37 7.01 -21.66 -8.85
N PHE A 38 6.81 -21.27 -10.10
CA PHE A 38 7.57 -20.18 -10.74
C PHE A 38 7.20 -18.81 -10.17
N ALA A 39 5.91 -18.57 -9.96
CA ALA A 39 5.42 -17.33 -9.36
C ALA A 39 6.00 -17.12 -7.94
N THR A 40 6.01 -18.16 -7.12
CA THR A 40 6.60 -18.14 -5.78
C THR A 40 8.11 -17.89 -5.84
N ALA A 41 8.82 -18.51 -6.79
CA ALA A 41 10.27 -18.35 -6.92
C ALA A 41 10.72 -16.92 -7.25
N ILE A 42 9.89 -16.14 -7.97
CA ILE A 42 10.18 -14.74 -8.30
C ILE A 42 9.54 -13.74 -7.34
N SER A 43 8.78 -14.21 -6.35
CA SER A 43 8.09 -13.34 -5.40
C SER A 43 9.05 -12.78 -4.35
N HIS A 44 8.80 -11.55 -3.91
CA HIS A 44 9.55 -10.92 -2.83
C HIS A 44 8.71 -10.89 -1.54
N PRO A 45 9.06 -11.69 -0.51
CA PRO A 45 8.21 -11.86 0.69
C PRO A 45 7.92 -10.56 1.44
N GLU A 46 8.92 -9.69 1.58
CA GLU A 46 8.74 -8.40 2.28
C GLU A 46 7.77 -7.49 1.51
N THR A 47 7.93 -7.40 0.18
CA THR A 47 6.99 -6.63 -0.66
C THR A 47 5.59 -7.21 -0.57
N TRP A 48 5.46 -8.54 -0.58
CA TRP A 48 4.17 -9.19 -0.44
C TRP A 48 3.46 -8.76 0.85
N ARG A 49 4.14 -8.85 2.01
CA ARG A 49 3.58 -8.43 3.31
C ARG A 49 3.15 -6.96 3.32
N LYS A 50 4.01 -6.08 2.82
CA LYS A 50 3.75 -4.64 2.69
C LYS A 50 2.51 -4.37 1.85
N ILE A 51 2.44 -4.95 0.67
CA ILE A 51 1.33 -4.74 -0.26
C ILE A 51 0.04 -5.39 0.25
N THR A 52 0.11 -6.52 0.95
CA THR A 52 -1.07 -7.12 1.60
C THR A 52 -1.68 -6.13 2.59
N ALA A 53 -0.90 -5.50 3.46
CA ALA A 53 -1.40 -4.51 4.42
C ALA A 53 -2.03 -3.29 3.73
N GLU A 54 -1.36 -2.73 2.72
CA GLU A 54 -1.85 -1.56 1.98
C GLU A 54 -3.15 -1.85 1.22
N ARG A 55 -3.24 -3.01 0.56
CA ARG A 55 -4.43 -3.43 -0.19
C ARG A 55 -5.59 -3.82 0.71
N GLU A 56 -5.31 -4.43 1.86
CA GLU A 56 -6.35 -4.76 2.84
C GLU A 56 -6.97 -3.49 3.42
N PHE A 57 -6.16 -2.47 3.70
CA PHE A 57 -6.68 -1.18 4.15
C PHE A 57 -7.58 -0.51 3.09
N LEU A 58 -7.18 -0.54 1.82
CA LEU A 58 -8.04 -0.09 0.72
C LEU A 58 -9.36 -0.86 0.66
N ARG A 59 -9.29 -2.19 0.79
CA ARG A 59 -10.46 -3.07 0.77
C ARG A 59 -11.43 -2.74 1.91
N LEU A 60 -10.92 -2.47 3.11
CA LEU A 60 -11.73 -2.10 4.28
C LEU A 60 -12.43 -0.75 4.13
N LEU A 61 -11.81 0.20 3.42
CA LEU A 61 -12.42 1.48 3.08
C LEU A 61 -13.52 1.38 2.02
N ASP A 62 -13.74 0.20 1.44
CA ASP A 62 -14.48 0.02 0.17
C ASP A 62 -13.93 0.94 -0.93
N GLY A 63 -12.62 1.18 -0.88
CA GLY A 63 -11.92 2.12 -1.75
C GLY A 63 -11.49 1.47 -3.05
N GLY A 64 -11.67 2.19 -4.16
CA GLY A 64 -11.20 1.80 -5.49
C GLY A 64 -10.16 2.78 -6.04
N CYS A 65 -9.84 2.66 -7.33
CA CYS A 65 -8.86 3.52 -8.01
C CYS A 65 -9.21 5.02 -8.01
N HIS A 66 -10.46 5.38 -7.73
CA HIS A 66 -10.94 6.77 -7.69
C HIS A 66 -11.07 7.32 -6.27
N THR A 67 -10.88 6.49 -5.25
CA THR A 67 -10.93 6.94 -3.86
C THR A 67 -9.69 7.80 -3.58
N PRO A 68 -9.83 9.05 -3.10
CA PRO A 68 -8.68 9.91 -2.85
C PRO A 68 -8.00 9.49 -1.54
N VAL A 69 -7.17 8.46 -1.62
CA VAL A 69 -6.46 7.85 -0.50
C VAL A 69 -5.01 7.60 -0.84
N GLY A 70 -4.12 7.97 0.07
CA GLY A 70 -2.73 7.53 0.07
C GLY A 70 -2.50 6.55 1.19
N VAL A 71 -1.84 5.43 0.90
CA VAL A 71 -1.48 4.41 1.89
C VAL A 71 -0.14 3.78 1.50
N TYR A 72 0.76 3.69 2.47
CA TYR A 72 2.04 3.02 2.29
C TYR A 72 2.50 2.38 3.59
N SER A 73 3.40 1.41 3.46
CA SER A 73 3.96 0.69 4.59
C SER A 73 5.48 0.78 4.66
N GLN A 74 6.00 0.63 5.88
CA GLN A 74 7.40 0.43 6.18
C GLN A 74 7.55 -0.89 6.94
N LEU A 75 8.62 -1.64 6.68
CA LEU A 75 8.91 -2.91 7.33
C LEU A 75 10.21 -2.79 8.12
N SER A 76 10.18 -3.12 9.41
CA SER A 76 11.35 -3.14 10.29
C SER A 76 11.41 -4.49 11.00
N GLY A 77 12.21 -5.41 10.47
CA GLY A 77 12.16 -6.82 10.86
C GLY A 77 10.79 -7.40 10.52
N GLU A 78 10.07 -7.87 11.53
CA GLU A 78 8.72 -8.44 11.37
C GLU A 78 7.60 -7.41 11.50
N VAL A 79 7.89 -6.19 11.97
CA VAL A 79 6.88 -5.18 12.26
C VAL A 79 6.59 -4.36 11.01
N ILE A 80 5.32 -4.33 10.63
CA ILE A 80 4.77 -3.49 9.56
C ILE A 80 4.21 -2.23 10.21
N ARG A 81 4.72 -1.07 9.80
CA ARG A 81 4.09 0.23 10.09
C ARG A 81 3.29 0.64 8.87
N LEU A 82 1.99 0.89 9.05
CA LEU A 82 1.09 1.29 7.98
C LEU A 82 0.64 2.72 8.22
N PHE A 83 0.71 3.55 7.17
CA PHE A 83 0.32 4.96 7.22
C PHE A 83 -0.77 5.21 6.19
N ALA A 84 -1.80 5.97 6.56
CA ALA A 84 -2.85 6.37 5.62
C ALA A 84 -3.24 7.84 5.72
N ARG A 85 -3.64 8.39 4.58
CA ARG A 85 -4.34 9.67 4.44
C ARG A 85 -5.59 9.45 3.61
N VAL A 86 -6.77 9.68 4.18
CA VAL A 86 -8.07 9.51 3.53
C VAL A 86 -8.71 10.88 3.35
N PHE A 87 -8.86 11.32 2.11
CA PHE A 87 -9.46 12.63 1.80
C PHE A 87 -10.99 12.50 1.62
N PRO A 88 -11.78 13.51 2.02
CA PRO A 88 -13.18 13.59 1.64
C PRO A 88 -13.33 13.80 0.12
N GLU A 89 -14.33 13.18 -0.51
CA GLU A 89 -14.61 13.36 -1.94
C GLU A 89 -14.95 14.81 -2.31
N ALA A 90 -15.64 15.51 -1.42
CA ALA A 90 -15.97 16.94 -1.57
C ALA A 90 -14.74 17.86 -1.42
N GLY A 91 -13.55 17.30 -1.16
CA GLY A 91 -12.36 18.05 -0.77
C GLY A 91 -12.36 18.42 0.70
N GLY A 92 -11.20 18.86 1.20
CA GLY A 92 -11.01 19.27 2.59
C GLY A 92 -9.82 18.59 3.26
N ARG A 93 -9.79 18.67 4.60
CA ARG A 93 -8.70 18.07 5.39
C ARG A 93 -8.80 16.55 5.37
N PRO A 94 -7.70 15.81 5.12
CA PRO A 94 -7.72 14.37 5.21
C PRO A 94 -7.79 13.91 6.67
N ARG A 95 -8.37 12.72 6.87
CA ARG A 95 -8.09 11.93 8.08
C ARG A 95 -6.74 11.25 7.91
N ILE A 96 -5.90 11.32 8.94
CA ILE A 96 -4.53 10.80 8.93
C ILE A 96 -4.38 9.82 10.08
N GLY A 97 -3.80 8.66 9.82
CA GLY A 97 -3.62 7.62 10.82
C GLY A 97 -2.40 6.76 10.53
N GLN A 98 -1.98 6.05 11.57
CA GLN A 98 -0.95 5.02 11.48
C GLN A 98 -1.24 3.88 12.46
N ALA A 99 -0.76 2.69 12.13
CA ALA A 99 -0.80 1.52 13.02
C ALA A 99 0.46 0.67 12.83
N GLU A 100 0.77 -0.18 13.81
CA GLU A 100 1.89 -1.12 13.75
C GLU A 100 1.43 -2.52 14.19
N ASP A 101 1.73 -3.53 13.39
CA ASP A 101 1.51 -4.94 13.74
C ASP A 101 2.50 -5.83 12.98
N VAL A 102 2.63 -7.09 13.36
CA VAL A 102 3.39 -8.09 12.61
C VAL A 102 2.55 -8.76 11.51
N ASP A 103 1.23 -8.79 11.69
CA ASP A 103 0.26 -9.32 10.74
C ASP A 103 -0.25 -8.20 9.79
N PRO A 104 -0.04 -8.35 8.45
CA PRO A 104 -0.53 -7.39 7.45
C PRO A 104 -2.04 -7.09 7.53
N ILE A 105 -2.87 -8.07 7.89
CA ILE A 105 -4.32 -7.90 7.97
C ILE A 105 -4.70 -7.18 9.26
N ALA A 106 -4.06 -7.54 10.38
CA ALA A 106 -4.30 -6.90 11.67
C ALA A 106 -3.92 -5.41 11.64
N VAL A 107 -2.76 -5.06 11.09
CA VAL A 107 -2.32 -3.65 11.00
C VAL A 107 -3.30 -2.81 10.17
N ALA A 108 -3.82 -3.37 9.06
CA ALA A 108 -4.81 -2.70 8.21
C ALA A 108 -6.12 -2.44 8.96
N LEU A 109 -6.61 -3.43 9.72
CA LEU A 109 -7.83 -3.31 10.51
C LEU A 109 -7.68 -2.30 11.66
N GLN A 110 -6.54 -2.33 12.36
CA GLN A 110 -6.23 -1.37 13.42
C GLN A 110 -6.21 0.06 12.87
N LEU A 111 -5.53 0.27 11.75
CA LEU A 111 -5.48 1.56 11.08
C LEU A 111 -6.88 2.03 10.67
N PHE A 112 -7.67 1.15 10.03
CA PHE A 112 -9.04 1.47 9.64
C PHE A 112 -9.92 1.88 10.83
N ASN A 113 -9.85 1.15 11.94
CA ASN A 113 -10.61 1.49 13.14
C ASN A 113 -10.14 2.79 13.80
N SER A 114 -8.85 3.15 13.69
CA SER A 114 -8.32 4.43 14.21
C SER A 114 -8.80 5.66 13.43
N LEU A 115 -9.30 5.48 12.20
CA LEU A 115 -9.77 6.53 11.31
C LEU A 115 -11.30 6.69 11.29
N LYS A 116 -12.03 5.87 12.05
CA LYS A 116 -13.46 6.05 12.31
C LYS A 116 -13.67 7.21 13.28
#